data_AF-A0A914VLK2-F1
#
_entry.id   AF-A0A914VLK2-F1
#
_cell.length_a   1.000
_cell.length_b   1.000
_cell.length_c   1.000
_cell.angle_alpha   90.00
_cell.angle_beta   90.00
_cell.angle_gamma   90.00
#
_symmetry.space_group_name_H-M   'P 1'
#
loop_
_entity.id
_entity.type
_entity.pdbx_description
1 polymer ?
#
loop_
_entity_poly.entity_id
_entity_poly.type
_entity_poly.pdbx_seq_one_letter_code
_entity_poly.pdbx_strand_id
1 'polypeptide(L)' 'INDSVTKTKFDNTYCCRESIVDALKRTTDAMIGGKQVVVCGYGEVGKGVASALKGLGAIVYITEVDPICAL' A
#
# COMPACT_ATOMS: atom_id res chain seq x y z
N ILE A 1 -7.08 -21.17 -3.69
CA ILE A 1 -6.70 -20.28 -4.83
C ILE A 1 -6.04 -18.98 -4.38
N ASN A 2 -6.50 -18.34 -3.30
CA ASN A 2 -5.92 -17.09 -2.80
C ASN A 2 -4.49 -17.26 -2.25
N ASP A 3 -4.15 -18.48 -1.82
CA ASP A 3 -2.83 -18.82 -1.23
C ASP A 3 -1.81 -19.28 -2.27
N SER A 4 -2.13 -19.23 -3.57
CA SER A 4 -1.12 -19.47 -4.58
C SER A 4 -0.11 -18.32 -4.57
N VAL A 5 1.17 -18.66 -4.51
CA VAL A 5 2.27 -17.68 -4.44
C VAL A 5 2.16 -16.64 -5.55
N THR A 6 1.70 -17.04 -6.73
CA THR A 6 1.43 -16.14 -7.86
C THR A 6 0.30 -15.17 -7.56
N LYS A 7 -0.85 -15.62 -7.02
CA LYS A 7 -1.96 -14.72 -6.68
C LYS A 7 -1.56 -13.77 -5.54
N THR A 8 -1.03 -14.29 -4.44
CA THR A 8 -0.76 -13.44 -3.27
C THR A 8 0.35 -12.43 -3.53
N LYS A 9 1.42 -12.81 -4.24
CA LYS A 9 2.49 -11.85 -4.57
C LYS A 9 2.07 -10.90 -5.70
N PHE A 10 1.55 -11.38 -6.82
CA PHE A 10 1.17 -10.50 -7.94
C PHE A 10 -0.07 -9.65 -7.66
N ASP A 11 -1.15 -10.28 -7.26
CA ASP A 11 -2.44 -9.61 -7.15
C ASP A 11 -2.47 -8.72 -5.91
N ASN A 12 -2.17 -9.27 -4.73
CA ASN A 12 -2.28 -8.48 -3.50
C ASN A 12 -1.15 -7.45 -3.36
N THR A 13 0.07 -7.73 -3.81
CA THR A 13 1.20 -6.80 -3.58
C THR A 13 1.42 -5.87 -4.76
N TYR A 14 1.58 -6.39 -5.98
CA TYR A 14 1.91 -5.57 -7.14
C TYR A 14 0.69 -4.84 -7.73
N CYS A 15 -0.46 -5.51 -7.85
CA CYS A 15 -1.67 -4.89 -8.40
C CYS A 15 -2.21 -3.77 -7.48
N CYS A 16 -2.20 -3.99 -6.16
CA CYS A 16 -2.59 -2.95 -5.19
C CYS A 16 -1.62 -1.77 -5.17
N ARG A 17 -0.33 -1.97 -5.45
CA ARG A 17 0.65 -0.88 -5.55
C ARG A 17 0.32 0.11 -6.66
N GLU A 18 -0.17 -0.38 -7.80
CA GLU A 18 -0.47 0.47 -8.96
C GLU A 18 -1.88 1.06 -8.88
N SER A 19 -2.87 0.24 -8.56
CA SER A 19 -4.28 0.65 -8.52
C SER A 19 -4.58 1.69 -7.44
N ILE A 20 -3.89 1.66 -6.29
CA ILE A 20 -4.15 2.63 -5.20
C ILE A 20 -3.77 4.06 -5.59
N VAL A 21 -2.64 4.21 -6.30
CA VAL A 21 -2.14 5.51 -6.73
C VAL A 21 -3.03 6.09 -7.81
N ASP A 22 -3.47 5.24 -8.75
CA ASP A 22 -4.37 5.63 -9.82
C ASP A 22 -5.73 6.08 -9.26
N ALA A 23 -6.32 5.30 -8.34
CA ALA A 23 -7.58 5.63 -7.70
C ALA A 23 -7.53 6.94 -6.91
N LEU A 24 -6.47 7.16 -6.12
CA LEU A 24 -6.31 8.38 -5.32
C LEU A 24 -6.12 9.62 -6.19
N LYS A 25 -5.33 9.50 -7.27
CA LYS A 25 -5.15 10.59 -8.24
C LYS A 25 -6.47 10.92 -8.93
N ARG A 26 -7.19 9.93 -9.41
CA ARG A 26 -8.45 10.12 -10.16
C ARG A 26 -9.58 10.72 -9.32
N THR A 27 -9.62 10.42 -8.03
CA THR A 27 -10.71 10.87 -7.15
C THR A 27 -10.44 12.21 -6.48
N THR A 28 -9.17 12.51 -6.18
CA THR A 28 -8.82 13.66 -5.34
C THR A 28 -8.01 14.72 -6.09
N ASP A 29 -7.38 14.37 -7.22
CA ASP A 29 -6.40 15.18 -7.96
C ASP A 29 -5.31 15.81 -7.06
N ALA A 30 -5.10 15.23 -5.88
CA ALA A 30 -4.29 15.79 -4.83
C ALA A 30 -2.84 15.29 -4.93
N MET A 31 -1.89 16.21 -4.71
CA MET A 31 -0.49 15.84 -4.59
C MET A 31 -0.27 14.98 -3.35
N ILE A 32 0.26 13.77 -3.54
CA ILE A 32 0.54 12.81 -2.46
C ILE A 32 1.94 13.03 -1.85
N GLY A 33 2.88 13.56 -2.64
CA GLY A 33 4.24 13.87 -2.18
C GLY A 33 4.25 14.88 -1.03
N GLY A 34 5.02 14.58 0.02
CA GLY A 34 5.12 15.40 1.24
C GLY A 34 3.94 15.30 2.21
N LYS A 35 2.85 14.63 1.83
CA LYS A 35 1.70 14.41 2.73
C LYS A 35 1.95 13.27 3.69
N GLN A 36 1.39 13.40 4.88
CA GLN A 36 1.33 12.33 5.87
C GLN A 36 0.17 11.40 5.53
N VAL A 37 0.44 10.11 5.38
CA VAL A 37 -0.56 9.09 5.04
C VAL A 37 -0.45 7.94 6.03
N VAL A 38 -1.58 7.44 6.52
CA VAL A 38 -1.63 6.29 7.42
C VAL A 38 -2.17 5.08 6.66
N VAL A 39 -1.45 3.97 6.72
CA VAL A 39 -1.87 2.67 6.17
C VAL A 39 -2.22 1.75 7.33
N CYS A 40 -3.48 1.33 7.38
CA CYS A 40 -3.96 0.38 8.39
C CYS A 40 -3.81 -1.05 7.88
N GLY A 41 -2.88 -1.80 8.47
CA GLY A 41 -2.51 -3.16 8.09
C GLY A 41 -1.26 -3.22 7.21
N TYR A 42 -0.35 -4.15 7.51
CA TYR A 42 0.93 -4.36 6.80
C TYR A 42 1.10 -5.81 6.31
N GLY A 43 -0.02 -6.44 5.97
CA GLY A 43 -0.03 -7.66 5.15
C GLY A 43 0.43 -7.41 3.70
N GLU A 44 0.24 -8.38 2.81
CA GLU A 44 0.69 -8.30 1.40
C GLU A 44 0.12 -7.07 0.66
N VAL A 45 -1.14 -6.71 0.91
CA VAL A 45 -1.76 -5.49 0.35
C VAL A 45 -1.15 -4.23 0.95
N GLY A 46 -1.02 -4.18 2.28
CA GLY A 46 -0.46 -3.03 3.00
C GLY A 46 0.97 -2.72 2.57
N LYS A 47 1.79 -3.75 2.36
CA LYS A 47 3.15 -3.63 1.82
C LYS A 47 3.16 -3.00 0.43
N GLY A 48 2.25 -3.43 -0.46
CA GLY A 48 2.09 -2.85 -1.79
C GLY A 48 1.71 -1.37 -1.73
N VAL A 49 0.72 -1.03 -0.91
CA VAL A 49 0.22 0.35 -0.74
C VAL A 49 1.29 1.27 -0.14
N ALA A 50 1.96 0.83 0.93
CA ALA A 50 3.02 1.60 1.57
C ALA A 50 4.20 1.86 0.63
N SER A 51 4.60 0.85 -0.16
CA SER A 51 5.65 0.99 -1.18
C SER A 51 5.27 2.01 -2.26
N ALA A 52 4.01 1.99 -2.74
CA ALA A 52 3.51 2.92 -3.74
C ALA A 52 3.55 4.37 -3.24
N LEU A 53 2.98 4.61 -2.05
CA LEU A 53 2.87 5.93 -1.46
C LEU A 53 4.24 6.50 -1.10
N LYS A 54 5.16 5.66 -0.59
CA LYS A 54 6.54 6.04 -0.33
C LYS A 54 7.29 6.40 -1.61
N GLY A 55 7.04 5.68 -2.72
CA GLY A 55 7.59 5.99 -4.04
C GLY A 55 7.14 7.34 -4.61
N LEU A 56 5.97 7.84 -4.17
CA LEU A 56 5.47 9.18 -4.51
C LEU A 56 5.99 10.28 -3.58
N GLY A 57 6.83 9.95 -2.60
CA GLY A 57 7.37 10.90 -1.63
C GLY A 57 6.43 11.22 -0.47
N ALA A 58 5.42 10.38 -0.21
CA ALA A 58 4.58 10.52 0.98
C ALA A 58 5.34 10.12 2.25
N ILE A 59 4.97 10.73 3.38
CA ILE A 59 5.39 10.28 4.71
C ILE A 59 4.38 9.23 5.17
N VAL A 60 4.76 7.96 5.06
CA VAL A 60 3.87 6.83 5.33
C VAL A 60 4.04 6.35 6.77
N TYR A 61 2.94 6.34 7.51
CA TYR A 61 2.81 5.68 8.81
C TYR A 61 2.00 4.39 8.65
N ILE A 62 2.37 3.36 9.40
CA ILE A 62 1.72 2.05 9.33
C ILE A 62 1.16 1.73 10.70
N THR A 63 -0.08 1.24 10.75
CA THR A 63 -0.67 0.68 11.97
C THR A 63 -0.90 -0.81 11.77
N GLU A 64 -0.43 -1.62 12.71
CA GLU A 64 -0.64 -3.07 12.71
C GLU A 64 -0.97 -3.56 14.11
N VAL A 65 -1.80 -4.60 14.15
CA VAL A 65 -2.12 -5.37 15.35
C VAL A 65 -1.16 -6.56 15.47
N ASP A 66 -0.72 -7.13 14.34
CA ASP A 66 0.24 -8.22 14.34
C ASP A 66 1.67 -7.67 14.54
N PRO A 67 2.36 -8.02 15.66
CA PRO A 67 3.69 -7.52 15.94
C PRO A 67 4.75 -8.00 14.93
N ILE A 68 4.53 -9.11 14.21
CA ILE A 68 5.47 -9.61 13.19
C ILE A 68 5.41 -8.74 11.95
N CYS A 69 4.21 -8.32 11.53
CA CYS A 69 4.04 -7.44 10.39
C CYS A 69 4.32 -5.98 10.73
N ALA A 70 4.30 -5.60 12.01
CA ALA A 70 4.66 -4.27 12.47
C ALA A 70 6.18 -4.00 12.52
N LEU A 71 7.00 -5.07 12.58
CA LEU A 71 8.46 -5.00 12.69
C LEU A 71 9.14 -4.76 11.32
#